data_AF-A0A2J8NQR1-F1
#
_entry.id   AF-A0A2J8NQR1-F1
#
_cell.length_a   1.000
_cell.length_b   1.000
_cell.length_c   1.000
_cell.angle_alpha   90.00
_cell.angle_beta   90.00
_cell.angle_gamma   90.00
#
_symmetry.space_group_name_H-M   'P 1'
#
loop_
_entity.id
_entity.type
_entity.pdbx_description
1 polymer ?
#
loop_
_entity_poly.entity_id
_entity_poly.type
_entity_poly.pdbx_seq_one_letter_code
_entity_poly.pdbx_strand_id
1 'polypeptide(L)'
;NYHVFYYLLAGASEDERSAFHLKQPEEYHYLNQITKKPLRQSWDDYCYDSEPDCFTVEGEDLRHDFERLQLAMEMVGFLPKTRRQIFSLLSAILHLGNICYKKKTYRDDSIDICNPEVLPIVSELLEVKEEMLFEALVTRKTVTVGEKLILPYKLAEAVTVRNSMAKSLYSALFDWIVFRINHALLNSKDLEHNTKTLSIGVLDIFGFEDYENNSFEQFCINFANERLQHYFNQHIFKLEQEEYRTEGISWHNIDYIDNTCCINLISKKPTGLLHLLDEESNFPQATNQTLLDKFKHQHEDNSYIEFPAVMEPAFIIKHYAGKVKYGVKDFREKNTDHMRPDIVALLRSSKNAFISGMIGIDPVAVFRWAILRAFFRAMVAFREAGKRNIHRKTGK
;
A
#
# COMPACT_ATOMS: atom_id res chain seq x y z
N ASN A 1 -11.87 2.80 -6.28
CA ASN A 1 -10.50 3.21 -5.90
C ASN A 1 -10.59 3.95 -4.55
N TYR A 2 -9.51 4.49 -3.98
CA TYR A 2 -9.55 5.26 -2.72
C TYR A 2 -10.23 6.63 -2.91
N HIS A 3 -10.99 7.08 -1.91
CA HIS A 3 -11.76 8.33 -1.93
C HIS A 3 -10.93 9.56 -2.31
N VAL A 4 -9.68 9.65 -1.83
CA VAL A 4 -8.81 10.81 -2.05
C VAL A 4 -8.58 11.13 -3.53
N PHE A 5 -8.62 10.14 -4.42
CA PHE A 5 -8.48 10.38 -5.86
C PHE A 5 -9.72 11.09 -6.42
N TYR A 6 -10.92 10.65 -6.02
CA TYR A 6 -12.17 11.29 -6.45
C TYR A 6 -12.34 12.68 -5.84
N TYR A 7 -11.98 12.84 -4.56
CA TYR A 7 -11.97 14.14 -3.89
C TYR A 7 -11.05 15.14 -4.59
N LEU A 8 -9.84 14.71 -4.97
CA LEU A 8 -8.89 15.56 -5.69
C LEU A 8 -9.44 15.99 -7.05
N LEU A 9 -10.03 15.07 -7.82
CA LEU A 9 -10.56 15.38 -9.15
C LEU A 9 -11.81 16.27 -9.11
N ALA A 10 -12.68 16.10 -8.11
CA ALA A 10 -13.90 16.87 -7.96
C ALA A 10 -13.68 18.24 -7.27
N GLY A 11 -12.73 18.33 -6.34
CA GLY A 11 -12.57 19.48 -5.45
C GLY A 11 -11.39 20.41 -5.75
N ALA A 12 -10.45 20.03 -6.61
CA ALA A 12 -9.30 20.88 -6.95
C ALA A 12 -9.73 22.19 -7.64
N SER A 13 -9.03 23.29 -7.32
CA SER A 13 -9.23 24.56 -8.03
C SER A 13 -8.70 24.50 -9.47
N GLU A 14 -9.10 25.42 -10.36
CA GLU A 14 -8.58 25.43 -11.74
C GLU A 14 -7.05 25.61 -11.82
N ASP A 15 -6.47 26.36 -10.89
CA ASP A 15 -5.02 26.51 -10.77
C ASP A 15 -4.35 25.19 -10.39
N GLU A 16 -4.95 24.44 -9.46
CA GLU A 16 -4.46 23.12 -9.03
C GLU A 16 -4.65 22.07 -10.12
N ARG A 17 -5.80 22.09 -10.83
CA ARG A 17 -6.05 21.22 -11.98
C ARG A 17 -5.00 21.42 -13.06
N SER A 18 -4.66 22.67 -13.36
CA SER A 18 -3.59 22.99 -14.31
C SER A 18 -2.22 22.58 -13.79
N ALA A 19 -1.88 22.90 -12.53
CA ALA A 19 -0.58 22.60 -11.95
C ALA A 19 -0.31 21.09 -11.76
N PHE A 20 -1.35 20.30 -11.53
CA PHE A 20 -1.25 18.85 -11.35
C PHE A 20 -1.61 18.07 -12.61
N HIS A 21 -1.86 18.74 -13.74
CA HIS A 21 -2.31 18.12 -15.00
C HIS A 21 -3.53 17.21 -14.82
N LEU A 22 -4.52 17.62 -14.00
CA LEU A 22 -5.70 16.80 -13.70
C LEU A 22 -6.60 16.68 -14.93
N LYS A 23 -7.07 15.46 -15.14
CA LYS A 23 -7.99 15.06 -16.22
C LYS A 23 -9.33 14.60 -15.66
N GLN A 24 -10.28 14.26 -16.52
CA GLN A 24 -11.53 13.65 -16.07
C GLN A 24 -11.28 12.24 -15.50
N PRO A 25 -12.09 11.76 -14.54
CA PRO A 25 -11.91 10.43 -13.94
C PRO A 25 -11.83 9.28 -14.94
N GLU A 26 -12.58 9.35 -16.03
CA GLU A 26 -12.65 8.33 -17.09
C GLU A 26 -11.34 8.22 -17.89
N GLU A 27 -10.52 9.28 -17.89
CA GLU A 27 -9.24 9.33 -18.58
C GLU A 27 -8.11 8.65 -17.80
N TYR A 28 -8.38 8.23 -16.55
CA TYR A 28 -7.41 7.54 -15.71
C TYR A 28 -7.64 6.03 -15.69
N HIS A 29 -6.64 5.28 -16.16
CA HIS A 29 -6.65 3.83 -16.19
C HIS A 29 -6.87 3.18 -14.81
N TYR A 30 -6.47 3.83 -13.72
CA TYR A 30 -6.69 3.32 -12.36
C TYR A 30 -8.10 3.60 -11.80
N LEU A 31 -8.88 4.47 -12.45
CA LEU A 31 -10.23 4.82 -12.01
C LEU A 31 -11.30 4.20 -12.91
N ASN A 32 -11.03 4.01 -14.20
CA ASN A 32 -11.99 3.54 -15.20
C ASN A 32 -12.08 2.00 -15.39
N GLN A 33 -11.57 1.19 -14.44
CA GLN A 33 -11.56 -0.27 -14.59
C GLN A 33 -12.92 -0.91 -14.27
N ILE A 34 -13.71 -0.29 -13.40
CA ILE A 34 -15.00 -0.83 -12.92
C ILE A 34 -16.11 -0.65 -13.96
N THR A 35 -16.00 0.37 -14.82
CA THR A 35 -16.97 0.65 -15.90
C THR A 35 -16.84 -0.30 -17.11
N LYS A 36 -15.80 -1.13 -17.15
CA LYS A 36 -15.58 -2.12 -18.22
C LYS A 36 -16.07 -3.50 -17.81
N LYS A 37 -17.38 -3.70 -17.63
CA LYS A 37 -17.94 -5.06 -17.77
C LYS A 37 -17.89 -5.47 -19.24
N PRO A 38 -17.62 -6.76 -19.56
CA PRO A 38 -17.71 -7.23 -20.93
C PRO A 38 -19.17 -7.14 -21.38
N LEU A 39 -19.42 -6.58 -22.57
CA LEU A 39 -20.73 -6.68 -23.23
C LEU A 39 -21.14 -8.16 -23.25
N ARG A 40 -22.07 -8.57 -22.38
CA ARG A 40 -22.86 -9.76 -22.63
C ARG A 40 -23.76 -9.40 -23.81
N GLN A 41 -23.42 -9.91 -24.99
CA GLN A 41 -24.37 -9.98 -26.10
C GLN A 41 -25.48 -10.95 -25.72
N SER A 42 -26.49 -10.45 -25.01
CA SER A 42 -27.80 -11.08 -24.94
C SER A 42 -28.76 -10.15 -25.66
N TRP A 43 -29.29 -10.62 -26.78
CA TRP A 43 -30.40 -9.97 -27.46
C TRP A 43 -31.65 -10.30 -26.66
N ASP A 44 -32.16 -9.29 -25.96
CA ASP A 44 -33.50 -9.14 -25.35
C ASP A 44 -33.30 -8.50 -23.98
N ASP A 45 -33.53 -7.19 -23.86
CA ASP A 45 -34.78 -6.68 -23.28
C ASP A 45 -34.71 -5.16 -23.11
N TYR A 46 -35.83 -4.49 -23.38
CA TYR A 46 -36.04 -3.05 -23.26
C TYR A 46 -36.07 -2.64 -21.78
N CYS A 47 -35.10 -1.86 -21.28
CA CYS A 47 -35.29 -1.05 -20.06
C CYS A 47 -34.21 0.04 -19.87
N TYR A 48 -34.67 1.29 -19.83
CA TYR A 48 -34.05 2.52 -19.29
C TYR A 48 -32.51 2.66 -19.27
N ASP A 49 -32.01 3.52 -20.16
CA ASP A 49 -30.73 4.24 -20.08
C ASP A 49 -30.57 4.97 -18.73
N SER A 50 -29.76 4.42 -17.83
CA SER A 50 -28.90 5.14 -16.86
C SER A 50 -28.17 4.12 -15.98
N GLU A 51 -27.04 3.57 -16.47
CA GLU A 51 -26.11 2.93 -15.55
C GLU A 51 -25.63 3.99 -14.53
N PRO A 52 -25.65 3.71 -13.22
CA PRO A 52 -25.18 4.67 -12.23
C PRO A 52 -23.71 4.97 -12.48
N ASP A 53 -23.41 6.25 -12.60
CA ASP A 53 -22.06 6.76 -12.75
C ASP A 53 -21.21 6.31 -11.54
N CYS A 54 -20.35 5.31 -11.75
CA CYS A 54 -19.48 4.72 -10.73
C CYS A 54 -18.46 5.73 -10.15
N PHE A 55 -18.40 6.95 -10.70
CA PHE A 55 -17.59 8.06 -10.18
C PHE A 55 -18.33 8.90 -9.13
N THR A 56 -19.62 8.64 -8.90
CA THR A 56 -20.44 9.31 -7.87
C THR A 56 -21.12 8.30 -6.95
N VAL A 57 -21.03 8.53 -5.64
CA VAL A 57 -21.80 7.78 -4.65
C VAL A 57 -23.05 8.60 -4.32
N GLU A 58 -24.24 8.00 -4.39
CA GLU A 58 -25.49 8.70 -4.06
C GLU A 58 -25.40 9.31 -2.65
N GLY A 59 -25.57 10.64 -2.56
CA GLY A 59 -25.56 11.39 -1.30
C GLY A 59 -24.19 11.94 -0.87
N GLU A 60 -23.11 11.73 -1.61
CA GLU A 60 -21.80 12.33 -1.32
C GLU A 60 -21.56 13.61 -2.14
N ASP A 61 -21.30 14.73 -1.46
CA ASP A 61 -20.73 15.93 -2.08
C ASP A 61 -19.20 15.82 -2.04
N LEU A 62 -18.62 15.23 -3.09
CA LEU A 62 -17.18 15.00 -3.21
C LEU A 62 -16.35 16.29 -3.09
N ARG A 63 -16.92 17.43 -3.49
CA ARG A 63 -16.26 18.72 -3.38
C ARG A 63 -16.23 19.17 -1.93
N HIS A 64 -17.35 19.07 -1.23
CA HIS A 64 -17.40 19.34 0.20
C HIS A 64 -16.45 18.42 0.98
N ASP A 65 -16.36 17.15 0.60
CA ASP A 65 -15.47 16.18 1.25
C ASP A 65 -13.99 16.49 1.05
N PHE A 66 -13.62 17.01 -0.13
CA PHE A 66 -12.28 17.52 -0.36
C PHE A 66 -11.96 18.74 0.52
N GLU A 67 -12.91 19.65 0.72
CA GLU A 67 -12.75 20.78 1.64
C GLU A 67 -12.59 20.30 3.08
N ARG A 68 -13.41 19.34 3.53
CA ARG A 68 -13.30 18.70 4.85
C ARG A 68 -11.92 18.06 5.04
N LEU A 69 -11.40 17.35 4.04
CA LEU A 69 -10.06 16.76 4.06
C LEU A 69 -8.98 17.83 4.21
N GLN A 70 -9.03 18.91 3.42
CA GLN A 70 -8.03 19.98 3.49
C GLN A 70 -8.02 20.69 4.85
N LEU A 71 -9.20 20.90 5.44
CA LEU A 71 -9.36 21.44 6.79
C LEU A 71 -8.78 20.50 7.85
N ALA A 72 -9.06 19.20 7.76
CA ALA A 72 -8.50 18.20 8.67
C ALA A 72 -6.96 18.18 8.61
N MET A 73 -6.40 18.24 7.40
CA MET A 73 -4.95 18.35 7.22
C MET A 73 -4.40 19.64 7.83
N GLU A 74 -5.12 20.76 7.72
CA GLU A 74 -4.70 22.01 8.36
C GLU A 74 -4.64 21.88 9.89
N MET A 75 -5.67 21.30 10.49
CA MET A 75 -5.78 21.14 11.95
C MET A 75 -4.67 20.26 12.53
N VAL A 76 -4.24 19.22 11.80
CA VAL A 76 -3.08 18.39 12.19
C VAL A 76 -1.74 19.13 12.01
N GLY A 77 -1.72 20.24 11.27
CA GLY A 77 -0.52 21.05 11.04
C GLY A 77 0.21 20.76 9.73
N PHE A 78 -0.49 20.23 8.72
CA PHE A 78 0.07 20.14 7.37
C PHE A 78 0.08 21.53 6.70
N LEU A 79 1.28 22.05 6.44
CA LEU A 79 1.47 23.33 5.77
C LEU A 79 0.88 23.29 4.34
N PRO A 80 0.39 24.43 3.79
CA PRO A 80 -0.16 24.49 2.44
C PRO A 80 0.79 23.95 1.36
N LYS A 81 2.09 24.24 1.48
CA LYS A 81 3.12 23.71 0.57
C LYS A 81 3.19 22.18 0.61
N THR A 82 3.06 21.59 1.79
CA THR A 82 3.10 20.13 1.98
C THR A 82 1.82 19.47 1.46
N ARG A 83 0.64 20.06 1.68
CA ARG A 83 -0.62 19.60 1.07
C ARG A 83 -0.53 19.55 -0.46
N ARG A 84 0.02 20.61 -1.06
CA ARG A 84 0.28 20.68 -2.51
C ARG A 84 1.20 19.54 -2.99
N GLN A 85 2.24 19.19 -2.23
CA GLN A 85 3.13 18.08 -2.58
C GLN A 85 2.42 16.71 -2.51
N ILE A 86 1.53 16.52 -1.53
CA ILE A 86 0.73 15.30 -1.38
C ILE A 86 -0.20 15.13 -2.59
N PHE A 87 -0.96 16.18 -2.96
CA PHE A 87 -1.86 16.13 -4.10
C PHE A 87 -1.13 16.00 -5.44
N SER A 88 0.03 16.68 -5.59
CA SER A 88 0.91 16.49 -6.76
C SER A 88 1.35 15.02 -6.92
N LEU A 89 1.73 14.37 -5.82
CA LEU A 89 2.13 12.97 -5.83
C LEU A 89 0.97 12.03 -6.18
N LEU A 90 -0.23 12.29 -5.64
CA LEU A 90 -1.44 11.54 -6.00
C LEU A 90 -1.77 11.66 -7.49
N SER A 91 -1.63 12.86 -8.07
CA SER A 91 -1.75 13.06 -9.52
C SER A 91 -0.68 12.28 -10.30
N ALA A 92 0.58 12.30 -9.82
CA ALA A 92 1.66 11.54 -10.46
C ALA A 92 1.35 10.03 -10.51
N ILE A 93 0.73 9.48 -9.46
CA ILE A 93 0.29 8.08 -9.41
C ILE A 93 -0.80 7.81 -10.46
N LEU A 94 -1.78 8.71 -10.62
CA LEU A 94 -2.82 8.57 -11.63
C LEU A 94 -2.24 8.60 -13.06
N HIS A 95 -1.35 9.54 -13.36
CA HIS A 95 -0.68 9.62 -14.66
C HIS A 95 0.27 8.46 -14.92
N LEU A 96 0.95 7.95 -13.89
CA LEU A 96 1.77 6.74 -13.99
C LEU A 96 0.93 5.54 -14.46
N GLY A 97 -0.31 5.41 -13.97
CA GLY A 97 -1.24 4.37 -14.42
C GLY A 97 -1.63 4.45 -15.90
N ASN A 98 -1.56 5.65 -16.49
CA ASN A 98 -1.89 5.87 -17.90
C ASN A 98 -0.76 5.48 -18.86
N ILE A 99 0.46 5.20 -18.38
CA ILE A 99 1.56 4.75 -19.24
C ILE A 99 1.25 3.37 -19.84
N CYS A 100 1.23 3.29 -21.16
CA CYS A 100 0.95 2.09 -21.95
C CYS A 100 2.22 1.62 -22.66
N TYR A 101 2.37 0.31 -22.85
CA TYR A 101 3.56 -0.31 -23.43
C TYR A 101 3.25 -1.01 -24.76
N LYS A 102 4.21 -0.99 -25.68
CA LYS A 102 4.21 -1.73 -26.97
C LYS A 102 5.50 -2.51 -27.15
N LYS A 103 5.45 -3.59 -27.93
CA LYS A 103 6.65 -4.30 -28.39
C LYS A 103 7.31 -3.51 -29.53
N LYS A 104 8.64 -3.45 -29.56
CA LYS A 104 9.38 -2.88 -30.69
C LYS A 104 9.41 -3.87 -31.84
N THR A 105 9.13 -3.40 -33.06
CA THR A 105 9.02 -4.24 -34.26
C THR A 105 10.36 -4.76 -34.79
N TYR A 106 11.48 -4.10 -34.45
CA TYR A 106 12.79 -4.31 -35.10
C TYR A 106 13.86 -4.98 -34.22
N ARG A 107 13.59 -5.20 -32.93
CA ARG A 107 14.48 -5.93 -32.01
C ARG A 107 13.64 -6.89 -31.20
N ASP A 108 13.92 -8.19 -31.35
CA ASP A 108 13.28 -9.24 -30.56
C ASP A 108 13.41 -8.89 -29.07
N ASP A 109 12.29 -9.00 -28.35
CA ASP A 109 12.17 -8.84 -26.89
C ASP A 109 12.39 -7.44 -26.27
N SER A 110 12.40 -6.35 -27.04
CA SER A 110 12.40 -4.99 -26.46
C SER A 110 11.02 -4.32 -26.47
N ILE A 111 10.72 -3.55 -25.41
CA ILE A 111 9.47 -2.78 -25.29
C ILE A 111 9.73 -1.27 -25.44
N ASP A 112 8.66 -0.55 -25.71
CA ASP A 112 8.61 0.92 -25.76
C ASP A 112 7.31 1.43 -25.14
N ILE A 113 7.25 2.73 -24.88
CA ILE A 113 6.04 3.40 -24.38
C ILE A 113 5.18 3.84 -25.59
N CYS A 114 3.88 3.55 -25.52
CA CYS A 114 2.92 3.89 -26.57
C CYS A 114 2.62 5.39 -26.62
N ASN A 115 2.52 6.00 -25.45
CA ASN A 115 2.09 7.36 -25.19
C ASN A 115 3.20 8.15 -24.47
N PRO A 116 4.26 8.53 -25.18
CA PRO A 116 5.40 9.23 -24.60
C PRO A 116 5.03 10.59 -24.00
N GLU A 117 3.92 11.19 -24.42
CA GLU A 117 3.42 12.47 -23.90
C GLU A 117 3.08 12.47 -22.40
N VAL A 118 2.86 11.28 -21.81
CA VAL A 118 2.59 11.14 -20.37
C VAL A 118 3.87 11.19 -19.54
N LEU A 119 5.03 10.83 -20.12
CA LEU A 119 6.30 10.80 -19.40
C LEU A 119 6.75 12.17 -18.90
N PRO A 120 6.73 13.26 -19.70
CA PRO A 120 7.06 14.59 -19.20
C PRO A 120 6.20 15.00 -18.00
N ILE A 121 4.90 14.68 -18.02
CA ILE A 121 3.96 15.00 -16.94
C ILE A 121 4.37 14.29 -15.65
N VAL A 122 4.58 12.97 -15.70
CA VAL A 122 5.01 12.19 -14.53
C VAL A 122 6.39 12.64 -14.04
N SER A 123 7.30 12.94 -14.97
CA SER A 123 8.65 13.42 -14.67
C SER A 123 8.63 14.79 -13.97
N GLU A 124 7.74 15.69 -14.39
CA GLU A 124 7.53 17.00 -13.78
C GLU A 124 6.97 16.87 -12.37
N LEU A 125 5.88 16.12 -12.19
CA LEU A 125 5.21 15.94 -10.90
C LEU A 125 6.11 15.23 -9.87
N LEU A 126 6.91 14.26 -10.31
CA LEU A 126 7.89 13.57 -9.48
C LEU A 126 9.22 14.32 -9.34
N GLU A 127 9.42 15.41 -10.10
CA GLU A 127 10.66 16.17 -10.22
C GLU A 127 11.92 15.30 -10.46
N VAL A 128 11.78 14.26 -11.29
CA VAL A 128 12.87 13.38 -11.73
C VAL A 128 13.30 13.72 -13.15
N LYS A 129 14.39 13.13 -13.64
CA LYS A 129 14.78 13.24 -15.05
C LYS A 129 13.95 12.26 -15.89
N GLU A 130 13.41 12.75 -17.00
CA GLU A 130 12.56 11.96 -17.91
C GLU A 130 13.30 10.73 -18.44
N GLU A 131 14.56 10.90 -18.86
CA GLU A 131 15.42 9.81 -19.35
C GLU A 131 15.55 8.68 -18.32
N MET A 132 15.74 9.05 -17.04
CA MET A 132 15.90 8.09 -15.95
C MET A 132 14.56 7.39 -15.63
N LEU A 133 13.44 8.11 -15.73
CA LEU A 133 12.10 7.55 -15.56
C LEU A 133 11.79 6.55 -16.68
N PHE A 134 12.08 6.90 -17.92
CA PHE A 134 11.92 6.02 -19.08
C PHE A 134 12.75 4.74 -18.92
N GLU A 135 14.04 4.87 -18.59
CA GLU A 135 14.92 3.71 -18.37
C GLU A 135 14.37 2.79 -17.28
N ALA A 136 13.89 3.34 -16.16
CA ALA A 136 13.39 2.57 -15.03
C ALA A 136 12.07 1.84 -15.34
N LEU A 137 11.25 2.38 -16.25
CA LEU A 137 9.98 1.77 -16.67
C LEU A 137 10.13 0.72 -17.78
N VAL A 138 11.24 0.74 -18.52
CA VAL A 138 11.46 -0.09 -19.73
C VAL A 138 12.56 -1.13 -19.53
N THR A 139 13.48 -0.92 -18.60
CA THR A 139 14.64 -1.79 -18.39
C THR A 139 14.84 -2.17 -16.93
N ARG A 140 15.38 -3.36 -16.69
CA ARG A 140 15.93 -3.78 -15.39
C ARG A 140 17.44 -3.71 -15.39
N LYS A 141 18.00 -3.21 -14.28
CA LYS A 141 19.44 -3.24 -14.01
C LYS A 141 19.71 -4.37 -13.01
N THR A 142 20.43 -5.41 -13.43
CA THR A 142 20.82 -6.54 -12.58
C THR A 142 22.33 -6.51 -12.38
N VAL A 143 22.77 -6.72 -11.14
CA VAL A 143 24.20 -6.79 -10.80
C VAL A 143 24.55 -8.26 -10.60
N THR A 144 25.44 -8.79 -11.43
CA THR A 144 25.96 -10.16 -11.34
C THR A 144 27.49 -10.07 -11.27
N VAL A 145 28.07 -10.57 -10.18
CA VAL A 145 29.53 -10.70 -9.91
C VAL A 145 30.41 -9.73 -10.72
N GLY A 146 30.37 -8.44 -10.37
CA GLY A 146 31.25 -7.40 -10.95
C GLY A 146 30.72 -6.71 -12.21
N GLU A 147 29.70 -7.24 -12.88
CA GLU A 147 29.12 -6.66 -14.10
C GLU A 147 27.69 -6.15 -13.86
N LYS A 148 27.38 -4.99 -14.49
CA LYS A 148 26.04 -4.41 -14.52
C LYS A 148 25.39 -4.78 -15.85
N LEU A 149 24.39 -5.66 -15.80
CA LEU A 149 23.61 -6.06 -16.97
C LEU A 149 22.33 -5.22 -17.03
N ILE A 150 22.08 -4.59 -18.17
CA ILE A 150 20.83 -3.85 -18.44
C ILE A 150 20.01 -4.67 -19.44
N LEU A 151 18.85 -5.16 -19.00
CA LEU A 151 17.96 -5.96 -19.83
C LEU A 151 16.61 -5.24 -20.01
N PRO A 152 16.01 -5.28 -21.21
CA PRO A 152 14.65 -4.78 -21.40
C PRO A 152 13.65 -5.65 -20.63
N TYR A 153 12.57 -5.04 -20.14
CA TYR A 153 11.43 -5.78 -19.59
C TYR A 153 10.62 -6.44 -20.69
N LYS A 154 9.98 -7.56 -20.34
CA LYS A 154 8.83 -8.07 -21.11
C LYS A 154 7.59 -7.20 -20.83
N LEU A 155 6.62 -7.24 -21.75
CA LEU A 155 5.39 -6.44 -21.64
C LEU A 155 4.68 -6.62 -20.29
N ALA A 156 4.47 -7.87 -19.86
CA ALA A 156 3.82 -8.18 -18.59
C ALA A 156 4.64 -7.70 -17.38
N GLU A 157 5.97 -7.86 -17.43
CA GLU A 157 6.86 -7.39 -16.36
C GLU A 157 6.81 -5.86 -16.22
N ALA A 158 6.78 -5.12 -17.33
CA ALA A 158 6.75 -3.66 -17.30
C ALA A 158 5.46 -3.11 -16.69
N VAL A 159 4.31 -3.74 -16.98
CA VAL A 159 3.03 -3.39 -16.33
C VAL A 159 3.10 -3.63 -14.83
N THR A 160 3.67 -4.77 -14.41
CA THR A 160 3.87 -5.07 -12.98
C THR A 160 4.79 -4.05 -12.32
N VAL A 161 5.90 -3.68 -12.96
CA VAL A 161 6.85 -2.68 -12.44
C VAL A 161 6.19 -1.31 -12.26
N ARG A 162 5.44 -0.85 -13.26
CA ARG A 162 4.65 0.40 -13.18
C ARG A 162 3.66 0.35 -12.01
N ASN A 163 2.91 -0.73 -11.88
CA ASN A 163 1.93 -0.89 -10.80
C ASN A 163 2.58 -0.99 -9.43
N SER A 164 3.71 -1.70 -9.28
CA SER A 164 4.48 -1.74 -8.03
C SER A 164 5.07 -0.38 -7.67
N MET A 165 5.53 0.41 -8.65
CA MET A 165 5.95 1.79 -8.43
C MET A 165 4.79 2.65 -7.91
N ALA A 166 3.61 2.58 -8.53
CA ALA A 166 2.42 3.30 -8.08
C ALA A 166 2.01 2.91 -6.65
N LYS A 167 1.91 1.61 -6.35
CA LYS A 167 1.58 1.08 -5.02
C LYS A 167 2.59 1.54 -3.97
N SER A 168 3.88 1.46 -4.28
CA SER A 168 4.94 1.85 -3.35
C SER A 168 4.97 3.36 -3.08
N LEU A 169 4.69 4.20 -4.09
CA LEU A 169 4.53 5.65 -3.90
C LEU A 169 3.34 5.97 -2.98
N TYR A 170 2.20 5.30 -3.20
CA TYR A 170 1.02 5.48 -2.37
C TYR A 170 1.26 5.00 -0.93
N SER A 171 1.87 3.83 -0.75
CA SER A 171 2.21 3.29 0.57
C SER A 171 3.18 4.20 1.31
N ALA A 172 4.25 4.66 0.65
CA ALA A 172 5.21 5.58 1.27
C ALA A 172 4.55 6.92 1.65
N LEU A 173 3.58 7.39 0.86
CA LEU A 173 2.81 8.60 1.18
C LEU A 173 1.95 8.36 2.42
N PHE A 174 1.25 7.23 2.47
CA PHE A 174 0.40 6.85 3.60
C PHE A 174 1.21 6.72 4.89
N ASP A 175 2.32 5.98 4.86
CA ASP A 175 3.24 5.83 6.00
C ASP A 175 3.76 7.18 6.48
N TRP A 176 4.10 8.07 5.54
CA TRP A 176 4.55 9.42 5.87
C TRP A 176 3.44 10.26 6.52
N ILE A 177 2.18 10.16 6.05
CA ILE A 177 1.04 10.83 6.66
C ILE A 177 0.80 10.32 8.08
N VAL A 178 0.77 9.00 8.29
CA VAL A 178 0.61 8.37 9.61
C VAL A 178 1.73 8.80 10.54
N PHE A 179 2.98 8.79 10.08
CA PHE A 179 4.12 9.26 10.85
C PHE A 179 3.95 10.72 11.29
N ARG A 180 3.46 11.60 10.40
CA ARG A 180 3.23 13.01 10.70
C ARG A 180 2.09 13.22 11.69
N ILE A 181 1.00 12.46 11.57
CA ILE A 181 -0.12 12.48 12.53
C ILE A 181 0.39 12.03 13.91
N ASN A 182 1.09 10.89 13.99
CA ASN A 182 1.66 10.40 15.23
C ASN A 182 2.58 11.43 15.88
N HIS A 183 3.47 12.06 15.10
CA HIS A 183 4.33 13.13 15.60
C HIS A 183 3.55 14.35 16.11
N ALA A 184 2.46 14.73 15.45
CA ALA A 184 1.62 15.85 15.90
C ALA A 184 0.86 15.54 17.20
N LEU A 185 0.49 14.28 17.42
CA LEU A 185 -0.24 13.81 18.60
C LEU A 185 0.67 13.45 19.79
N LEU A 186 1.97 13.25 19.56
CA LEU A 186 2.94 12.96 20.63
C LEU A 186 3.02 14.14 21.60
N ASN A 187 2.65 13.89 22.86
CA ASN A 187 2.67 14.88 23.92
C ASN A 187 4.10 15.03 24.48
N SER A 188 4.70 16.21 24.36
CA SER A 188 6.08 16.47 24.78
C SER A 188 6.32 16.28 26.29
N LYS A 189 5.26 16.34 27.10
CA LYS A 189 5.32 16.14 28.56
C LYS A 189 5.57 14.68 28.96
N ASP A 190 5.23 13.71 28.11
CA ASP A 190 5.44 12.29 28.39
C ASP A 190 6.91 11.86 28.22
N LEU A 191 7.74 12.72 27.60
CA LEU A 191 9.19 12.50 27.44
C LEU A 191 10.01 13.01 28.65
N GLU A 192 9.48 13.95 29.42
CA GLU A 192 10.20 14.60 30.53
C GLU A 192 10.08 13.83 31.85
N HIS A 193 9.00 13.08 32.06
CA HIS A 193 8.80 12.29 33.26
C HIS A 193 8.79 10.80 32.91
N ASN A 194 9.74 10.06 33.49
CA ASN A 194 9.87 8.59 33.43
C ASN A 194 8.75 7.86 34.19
N THR A 195 7.55 8.43 34.21
CA THR A 195 6.33 7.89 34.81
C THR A 195 5.68 6.91 33.84
N LYS A 196 5.26 5.75 34.34
CA LYS A 196 4.47 4.79 33.55
C LYS A 196 3.19 5.46 33.06
N THR A 197 3.14 5.80 31.79
CA THR A 197 1.94 6.26 31.10
C THR A 197 0.96 5.09 30.99
N LEU A 198 -0.26 5.28 31.50
CA LEU A 198 -1.35 4.35 31.25
C LEU A 198 -1.96 4.68 29.88
N SER A 199 -2.23 3.67 29.07
CA SER A 199 -2.80 3.84 27.73
C SER A 199 -4.01 2.92 27.53
N ILE A 200 -5.07 3.44 26.92
CA ILE A 200 -6.20 2.66 26.44
C ILE A 200 -6.05 2.51 24.93
N GLY A 201 -5.95 1.27 24.45
CA GLY A 201 -5.88 0.95 23.03
C GLY A 201 -7.26 0.66 22.48
N VAL A 202 -7.62 1.30 21.36
CA VAL A 202 -8.82 0.99 20.59
C VAL A 202 -8.37 0.31 19.29
N LEU A 203 -8.89 -0.88 19.02
CA LEU A 203 -8.60 -1.64 17.80
C LEU A 203 -9.81 -1.59 16.88
N ASP A 204 -9.66 -0.94 15.73
CA ASP A 204 -10.65 -0.90 14.66
C ASP A 204 -10.03 -1.53 13.40
N ILE A 205 -10.52 -2.69 13.02
CA ILE A 205 -10.02 -3.49 11.90
C ILE A 205 -11.20 -4.09 11.13
N PHE A 206 -10.93 -4.51 9.89
CA PHE A 206 -11.93 -5.25 9.10
C PHE A 206 -12.40 -6.50 9.85
N GLY A 207 -13.71 -6.73 9.82
CA GLY A 207 -14.31 -7.99 10.27
C GLY A 207 -13.99 -9.14 9.32
N PHE A 208 -14.51 -10.32 9.64
CA PHE A 208 -14.39 -11.50 8.78
C PHE A 208 -15.08 -11.26 7.42
N GLU A 209 -14.40 -11.55 6.31
CA GLU A 209 -14.88 -11.32 4.95
C GLU A 209 -15.01 -12.64 4.17
N ASP A 210 -16.13 -12.80 3.46
CA ASP A 210 -16.31 -13.86 2.46
C ASP A 210 -17.07 -13.30 1.26
N TYR A 211 -16.34 -13.09 0.16
CA TYR A 211 -16.86 -12.61 -1.11
C TYR A 211 -16.90 -13.75 -2.15
N GLU A 212 -17.52 -13.50 -3.31
CA GLU A 212 -17.53 -14.47 -4.41
C GLU A 212 -16.11 -14.86 -4.88
N ASN A 213 -15.16 -13.91 -4.79
CA ASN A 213 -13.77 -14.08 -5.20
C ASN A 213 -12.82 -13.56 -4.11
N ASN A 214 -12.45 -14.40 -3.15
CA ASN A 214 -11.48 -14.04 -2.11
C ASN A 214 -10.04 -14.19 -2.62
N SER A 215 -9.22 -13.17 -2.40
CA SER A 215 -7.79 -13.18 -2.77
C SER A 215 -6.89 -13.16 -1.53
N PHE A 216 -5.61 -12.85 -1.71
CA PHE A 216 -4.60 -12.82 -0.65
C PHE A 216 -4.94 -11.80 0.46
N GLU A 217 -5.57 -10.68 0.11
CA GLU A 217 -5.99 -9.65 1.06
C GLU A 217 -7.06 -10.20 2.03
N GLN A 218 -8.11 -10.83 1.51
CA GLN A 218 -9.13 -11.51 2.34
C GLN A 218 -8.50 -12.61 3.20
N PHE A 219 -7.56 -13.37 2.66
CA PHE A 219 -6.84 -14.40 3.43
C PHE A 219 -6.10 -13.78 4.64
N CYS A 220 -5.43 -12.64 4.46
CA CYS A 220 -4.78 -11.90 5.54
C CYS A 220 -5.78 -11.31 6.54
N ILE A 221 -6.89 -10.74 6.07
CA ILE A 221 -7.96 -10.18 6.92
C ILE A 221 -8.58 -11.28 7.80
N ASN A 222 -8.91 -12.43 7.20
CA ASN A 222 -9.50 -13.55 7.91
C ASN A 222 -8.49 -14.20 8.86
N PHE A 223 -7.20 -14.25 8.52
CA PHE A 223 -6.16 -14.68 9.45
C PHE A 223 -6.03 -13.74 10.67
N ALA A 224 -6.11 -12.42 10.47
CA ALA A 224 -6.11 -11.46 11.57
C ALA A 224 -7.33 -11.68 12.50
N ASN A 225 -8.51 -11.89 11.93
CA ASN A 225 -9.72 -12.23 12.68
C ASN A 225 -9.60 -13.57 13.42
N GLU A 226 -9.00 -14.59 12.81
CA GLU A 226 -8.73 -15.88 13.46
C GLU A 226 -7.86 -15.70 14.71
N ARG A 227 -6.82 -14.86 14.63
CA ARG A 227 -5.97 -14.53 15.79
C ARG A 227 -6.71 -13.72 16.85
N LEU A 228 -7.56 -12.77 16.44
CA LEU A 228 -8.37 -11.98 17.36
C LEU A 228 -9.37 -12.87 18.11
N GLN A 229 -10.04 -13.78 17.41
CA GLN A 229 -10.94 -14.76 18.00
C GLN A 229 -10.19 -15.68 18.98
N HIS A 230 -8.99 -16.13 18.62
CA HIS A 230 -8.16 -16.94 19.51
C HIS A 230 -7.78 -16.19 20.79
N TYR A 231 -7.39 -14.92 20.66
CA TYR A 231 -7.10 -14.06 21.82
C TYR A 231 -8.33 -13.87 22.71
N PHE A 232 -9.50 -13.62 22.11
CA PHE A 232 -10.76 -13.49 22.83
C PHE A 232 -11.10 -14.75 23.61
N ASN A 233 -11.03 -15.91 22.96
CA ASN A 233 -11.26 -17.21 23.61
C ASN A 233 -10.29 -17.39 24.80
N GLN A 234 -9.00 -17.16 24.61
CA GLN A 234 -8.03 -17.34 25.69
C GLN A 234 -8.21 -16.38 26.88
N HIS A 235 -8.58 -15.11 26.61
CA HIS A 235 -8.69 -14.10 27.67
C HIS A 235 -10.03 -14.13 28.38
N ILE A 236 -11.14 -14.15 27.64
CA ILE A 236 -12.48 -14.09 28.24
C ILE A 236 -12.74 -15.33 29.07
N PHE A 237 -12.49 -16.53 28.55
CA PHE A 237 -12.72 -17.75 29.33
C PHE A 237 -11.84 -17.82 30.58
N LYS A 238 -10.60 -17.32 30.50
CA LYS A 238 -9.71 -17.26 31.67
C LYS A 238 -10.21 -16.25 32.71
N LEU A 239 -10.68 -15.08 32.27
CA LEU A 239 -11.22 -14.06 33.16
C LEU A 239 -12.53 -14.51 33.81
N GLU A 240 -13.44 -15.10 33.05
CA GLU A 240 -14.70 -15.66 33.56
C GLU A 240 -14.44 -16.77 34.59
N GLN A 241 -13.52 -17.70 34.31
CA GLN A 241 -13.17 -18.76 35.26
C GLN A 241 -12.61 -18.21 36.57
N GLU A 242 -11.77 -17.18 36.53
CA GLU A 242 -11.21 -16.57 37.74
C GLU A 242 -12.28 -15.83 38.56
N GLU A 243 -13.25 -15.19 37.90
CA GLU A 243 -14.38 -14.53 38.56
C GLU A 243 -15.28 -15.57 39.26
N TYR A 244 -15.69 -16.63 38.57
CA TYR A 244 -16.50 -17.70 39.18
C TYR A 244 -15.79 -18.37 40.36
N ARG A 245 -14.46 -18.55 40.26
CA ARG A 245 -13.63 -19.07 41.35
C ARG A 245 -13.61 -18.11 42.55
N THR A 246 -13.53 -16.80 42.29
CA THR A 246 -13.52 -15.76 43.32
C THR A 246 -14.88 -15.67 44.03
N GLU A 247 -15.98 -15.85 43.31
CA GLU A 247 -17.34 -15.85 43.88
C GLU A 247 -17.75 -17.20 44.51
N GLY A 248 -16.90 -18.24 44.41
CA GLY A 248 -17.18 -19.55 44.99
C GLY A 248 -18.28 -20.34 44.26
N ILE A 249 -18.54 -20.00 42.99
CA ILE A 249 -19.56 -20.64 42.16
C ILE A 249 -18.96 -21.91 41.52
N SER A 250 -19.64 -23.05 41.66
CA SER A 250 -19.24 -24.30 41.02
C SER A 250 -19.42 -24.20 39.50
N TRP A 251 -18.33 -23.95 38.79
CA TRP A 251 -18.31 -23.81 37.34
C TRP A 251 -18.01 -25.13 36.63
N HIS A 252 -18.71 -25.37 35.52
CA HIS A 252 -18.40 -26.43 34.58
C HIS A 252 -17.75 -25.76 33.36
N ASN A 253 -16.59 -26.26 32.92
CA ASN A 253 -15.92 -25.69 31.75
C ASN A 253 -16.86 -25.67 30.53
N ILE A 254 -17.02 -24.50 29.93
CA ILE A 254 -17.69 -24.36 28.64
C ILE A 254 -16.70 -24.84 27.57
N ASP A 255 -17.11 -25.84 26.79
CA ASP A 255 -16.38 -26.26 25.60
C ASP A 255 -16.45 -25.14 24.56
N TYR A 256 -15.29 -24.64 24.14
CA TYR A 256 -15.17 -23.67 23.06
C TYR A 256 -14.45 -24.29 21.86
N ILE A 257 -14.69 -23.72 20.68
CA ILE A 257 -14.00 -24.12 19.46
C ILE A 257 -12.57 -23.58 19.53
N ASP A 258 -11.61 -24.47 19.82
CA ASP A 258 -10.20 -24.14 19.73
C ASP A 258 -9.77 -24.04 18.26
N ASN A 259 -9.46 -22.83 17.83
CA ASN A 259 -9.00 -22.52 16.48
C ASN A 259 -7.47 -22.54 16.33
N THR A 260 -6.73 -23.00 17.35
CA THR A 260 -5.26 -23.14 17.31
C THR A 260 -4.78 -23.93 16.10
N CYS A 261 -5.49 -25.00 15.72
CA CYS A 261 -5.15 -25.80 14.54
C CYS A 261 -5.24 -25.01 13.22
N CYS A 262 -6.25 -24.15 13.07
CA CYS A 262 -6.39 -23.25 11.92
C CYS A 262 -5.24 -22.22 11.87
N ILE A 263 -4.94 -21.59 13.01
CA ILE A 263 -3.82 -20.63 13.12
C ILE A 263 -2.49 -21.30 12.78
N ASN A 264 -2.28 -22.54 13.24
CA ASN A 264 -1.09 -23.30 12.95
C ASN A 264 -0.99 -23.69 11.47
N LEU A 265 -2.09 -24.10 10.83
CA LEU A 265 -2.14 -24.31 9.39
C LEU A 265 -1.62 -23.06 8.64
N ILE A 266 -2.07 -21.87 9.03
CA ILE A 266 -1.73 -20.63 8.33
C ILE A 266 -0.30 -20.16 8.64
N SER A 267 0.14 -20.19 9.90
CA SER A 267 1.31 -19.42 10.37
C SER A 267 2.41 -20.21 11.08
N LYS A 268 2.24 -21.52 11.30
CA LYS A 268 3.24 -22.32 12.03
C LYS A 268 4.55 -22.42 11.24
N LYS A 269 5.69 -22.12 11.86
CA LYS A 269 7.00 -22.39 11.26
C LYS A 269 7.36 -23.89 11.31
N PRO A 270 7.96 -24.47 10.27
CA PRO A 270 8.20 -23.92 8.93
C PRO A 270 7.08 -24.24 7.92
N THR A 271 6.09 -25.05 8.31
CA THR A 271 5.16 -25.71 7.37
C THR A 271 3.89 -24.90 7.06
N GLY A 272 3.64 -23.79 7.74
CA GLY A 272 2.42 -23.01 7.59
C GLY A 272 2.30 -22.37 6.20
N LEU A 273 1.07 -22.12 5.75
CA LEU A 273 0.79 -21.60 4.41
C LEU A 273 1.58 -20.31 4.09
N LEU A 274 1.71 -19.39 5.05
CA LEU A 274 2.50 -18.16 4.87
C LEU A 274 4.00 -18.45 4.66
N HIS A 275 4.55 -19.46 5.32
CA HIS A 275 5.95 -19.84 5.14
C HIS A 275 6.21 -20.53 3.80
N LEU A 276 5.30 -21.43 3.40
CA LEU A 276 5.35 -22.04 2.08
C LEU A 276 5.21 -21.00 0.96
N LEU A 277 4.36 -19.99 1.17
CA LEU A 277 4.23 -18.83 0.28
C LEU A 277 5.53 -18.05 0.18
N ASP A 278 6.17 -17.71 1.31
CA ASP A 278 7.47 -17.02 1.31
C ASP A 278 8.55 -17.81 0.56
N GLU A 279 8.62 -19.12 0.77
CA GLU A 279 9.57 -19.99 0.06
C GLU A 279 9.33 -19.98 -1.46
N GLU A 280 8.08 -20.20 -1.90
CA GLU A 280 7.74 -20.22 -3.33
C GLU A 280 7.84 -18.85 -3.99
N SER A 281 7.54 -17.78 -3.27
CA SER A 281 7.72 -16.40 -3.74
C SER A 281 9.18 -16.08 -4.03
N ASN A 282 10.12 -16.66 -3.28
CA ASN A 282 11.56 -16.47 -3.48
C ASN A 282 12.18 -17.44 -4.50
N PHE A 283 11.47 -18.51 -4.89
CA PHE A 283 12.00 -19.50 -5.83
C PHE A 283 11.94 -19.01 -7.28
N PRO A 284 13.06 -19.01 -8.03
CA PRO A 284 13.05 -18.66 -9.45
C PRO A 284 12.16 -19.61 -10.25
N GLN A 285 11.33 -19.08 -11.15
CA GLN A 285 10.39 -19.85 -12.01
C GLN A 285 9.20 -20.52 -11.31
N ALA A 286 9.04 -20.36 -9.99
CA ALA A 286 7.81 -20.79 -9.34
C ALA A 286 6.60 -20.03 -9.88
N THR A 287 5.42 -20.66 -9.81
CA THR A 287 4.15 -20.13 -10.30
C THR A 287 3.09 -20.25 -9.20
N ASN A 288 1.95 -19.56 -9.37
CA ASN A 288 0.83 -19.73 -8.43
C ASN A 288 0.29 -21.17 -8.43
N GLN A 289 0.47 -21.95 -9.51
CA GLN A 289 0.12 -23.36 -9.53
C GLN A 289 1.09 -24.21 -8.68
N THR A 290 2.40 -23.99 -8.80
CA THR A 290 3.38 -24.73 -7.98
C THR A 290 3.20 -24.44 -6.49
N LEU A 291 2.80 -23.22 -6.14
CA LEU A 291 2.38 -22.86 -4.78
C LEU A 291 1.19 -23.70 -4.30
N LEU A 292 0.14 -23.79 -5.11
CA LEU A 292 -1.05 -24.58 -4.77
C LEU A 292 -0.72 -26.07 -4.63
N ASP A 293 0.10 -26.61 -5.52
CA ASP A 293 0.56 -28.00 -5.48
C ASP A 293 1.36 -28.25 -4.18
N LYS A 294 2.18 -27.28 -3.75
CA LYS A 294 2.93 -27.35 -2.48
C LYS A 294 2.02 -27.30 -1.26
N PHE A 295 0.99 -26.44 -1.27
CA PHE A 295 -0.02 -26.42 -0.20
C PHE A 295 -0.72 -27.77 -0.09
N LYS A 296 -1.11 -28.35 -1.23
CA LYS A 296 -1.76 -29.66 -1.29
C LYS A 296 -0.85 -30.76 -0.76
N HIS A 297 0.38 -30.84 -1.27
CA HIS A 297 1.33 -31.87 -0.83
C HIS A 297 1.64 -31.81 0.67
N GLN A 298 1.70 -30.61 1.25
CA GLN A 298 2.05 -30.44 2.66
C GLN A 298 0.87 -30.64 3.63
N HIS A 299 -0.37 -30.35 3.19
CA HIS A 299 -1.54 -30.25 4.09
C HIS A 299 -2.79 -30.99 3.61
N GLU A 300 -2.72 -31.89 2.62
CA GLU A 300 -3.91 -32.63 2.14
C GLU A 300 -4.63 -33.42 3.23
N ASP A 301 -3.92 -33.89 4.26
CA ASP A 301 -4.49 -34.61 5.40
C ASP A 301 -5.01 -33.70 6.53
N ASN A 302 -4.87 -32.38 6.41
CA ASN A 302 -5.27 -31.43 7.45
C ASN A 302 -6.77 -31.10 7.33
N SER A 303 -7.55 -31.35 8.39
CA SER A 303 -9.00 -31.14 8.43
C SER A 303 -9.47 -29.68 8.29
N TYR A 304 -8.55 -28.71 8.31
CA TYR A 304 -8.85 -27.29 8.18
C TYR A 304 -8.63 -26.74 6.77
N ILE A 305 -8.07 -27.52 5.84
CA ILE A 305 -7.90 -27.13 4.45
C ILE A 305 -8.52 -28.17 3.52
N GLU A 306 -9.22 -27.69 2.50
CA GLU A 306 -9.82 -28.52 1.46
C GLU A 306 -9.38 -27.98 0.10
N PHE A 307 -9.17 -28.90 -0.85
CA PHE A 307 -8.81 -28.55 -2.23
C PHE A 307 -9.97 -28.96 -3.15
N PRO A 308 -10.49 -28.05 -4.00
CA PRO A 308 -11.55 -28.39 -4.94
C PRO A 308 -11.19 -29.60 -5.83
N ALA A 309 -12.17 -30.45 -6.12
CA ALA A 309 -11.97 -31.66 -6.91
C ALA A 309 -11.76 -31.37 -8.41
N VAL A 310 -12.32 -30.25 -8.90
CA VAL A 310 -12.06 -29.71 -10.25
C VAL A 310 -10.72 -28.99 -10.23
N MET A 311 -9.99 -28.93 -11.35
CA MET A 311 -8.75 -28.12 -11.51
C MET A 311 -9.02 -26.60 -11.41
N GLU A 312 -9.69 -26.18 -10.35
CA GLU A 312 -9.85 -24.80 -9.97
C GLU A 312 -8.59 -24.37 -9.20
N PRO A 313 -7.92 -23.27 -9.58
CA PRO A 313 -6.72 -22.78 -8.90
C PRO A 313 -7.12 -22.08 -7.59
N ALA A 314 -7.59 -22.86 -6.61
CA ALA A 314 -8.10 -22.37 -5.34
C ALA A 314 -7.89 -23.40 -4.21
N PHE A 315 -7.96 -22.91 -2.97
CA PHE A 315 -7.99 -23.72 -1.75
C PHE A 315 -9.05 -23.17 -0.80
N ILE A 316 -9.58 -24.01 0.08
CA ILE A 316 -10.66 -23.66 1.01
C ILE A 316 -10.13 -23.83 2.42
N ILE A 317 -10.30 -22.82 3.28
CA ILE A 317 -9.95 -22.92 4.70
C ILE A 317 -11.21 -22.90 5.55
N LYS A 318 -11.27 -23.80 6.53
CA LYS A 318 -12.33 -23.83 7.54
C LYS A 318 -11.94 -22.93 8.71
N HIS A 319 -12.35 -21.67 8.64
CA HIS A 319 -12.19 -20.69 9.72
C HIS A 319 -13.21 -20.89 10.83
N TYR A 320 -13.06 -20.18 11.95
CA TYR A 320 -14.06 -20.18 13.03
C TYR A 320 -15.46 -19.73 12.55
N ALA A 321 -15.52 -18.83 11.56
CA ALA A 321 -16.76 -18.25 11.04
C ALA A 321 -17.37 -19.04 9.86
N GLY A 322 -16.64 -20.00 9.28
CA GLY A 322 -17.10 -20.76 8.12
C GLY A 322 -15.99 -21.20 7.17
N LYS A 323 -16.37 -21.86 6.09
CA LYS A 323 -15.45 -22.24 5.00
C LYS A 323 -15.32 -21.09 4.01
N VAL A 324 -14.11 -20.64 3.73
CA VAL A 324 -13.84 -19.58 2.76
C VAL A 324 -12.94 -20.12 1.65
N LYS A 325 -13.33 -19.90 0.40
CA LYS A 325 -12.57 -20.29 -0.79
C LYS A 325 -11.68 -19.13 -1.24
N TYR A 326 -10.38 -19.37 -1.36
CA TYR A 326 -9.38 -18.41 -1.82
C TYR A 326 -8.82 -18.84 -3.18
N GLY A 327 -8.86 -17.94 -4.16
CA GLY A 327 -8.22 -18.17 -5.46
C GLY A 327 -6.73 -17.87 -5.42
N VAL A 328 -5.86 -18.80 -5.86
CA VAL A 328 -4.39 -18.64 -5.76
C VAL A 328 -3.81 -17.62 -6.75
N LYS A 329 -4.64 -17.05 -7.63
CA LYS A 329 -4.20 -16.07 -8.63
C LYS A 329 -3.53 -14.86 -7.94
N ASP A 330 -2.34 -14.52 -8.43
CA ASP A 330 -1.52 -13.39 -8.00
C ASP A 330 -1.04 -13.43 -6.52
N PHE A 331 -1.20 -14.56 -5.80
CA PHE A 331 -0.80 -14.68 -4.39
C PHE A 331 0.69 -14.41 -4.19
N ARG A 332 1.55 -15.02 -5.03
CA ARG A 332 3.01 -14.86 -4.94
C ARG A 332 3.44 -13.43 -5.23
N GLU A 333 2.87 -12.86 -6.30
CA GLU A 333 3.14 -11.50 -6.74
C GLU A 333 2.79 -10.49 -5.66
N LYS A 334 1.64 -10.67 -5.00
CA LYS A 334 1.19 -9.84 -3.87
C LYS A 334 2.07 -9.97 -2.63
N ASN A 335 2.65 -11.15 -2.37
CA ASN A 335 3.59 -11.35 -1.25
C ASN A 335 4.97 -10.69 -1.51
N THR A 336 5.38 -10.57 -2.77
CA THR A 336 6.72 -10.06 -3.14
C THR A 336 6.82 -8.55 -3.34
N ASP A 337 5.81 -7.75 -2.98
CA ASP A 337 5.65 -6.35 -3.39
C ASP A 337 6.65 -5.36 -2.75
N HIS A 338 7.93 -5.52 -3.07
CA HIS A 338 9.02 -4.63 -2.68
C HIS A 338 9.38 -3.70 -3.84
N MET A 339 9.59 -2.42 -3.55
CA MET A 339 10.07 -1.47 -4.55
C MET A 339 11.47 -1.86 -5.02
N ARG A 340 11.65 -2.01 -6.34
CA ARG A 340 12.95 -2.39 -6.92
C ARG A 340 14.03 -1.33 -6.64
N PRO A 341 15.31 -1.71 -6.44
CA PRO A 341 16.38 -0.77 -6.12
C PRO A 341 16.62 0.35 -7.16
N ASP A 342 16.37 0.07 -8.43
CA ASP A 342 16.46 1.03 -9.54
C ASP A 342 15.35 2.10 -9.46
N ILE A 343 14.11 1.70 -9.16
CA ILE A 343 12.99 2.62 -8.90
C ILE A 343 13.24 3.44 -7.63
N VAL A 344 13.75 2.81 -6.57
CA VAL A 344 14.16 3.52 -5.33
C VAL A 344 15.22 4.57 -5.66
N ALA A 345 16.24 4.22 -6.45
CA ALA A 345 17.30 5.14 -6.84
C ALA A 345 16.78 6.32 -7.69
N LEU A 346 15.87 6.05 -8.63
CA LEU A 346 15.18 7.07 -9.42
C LEU A 346 14.47 8.07 -8.51
N LEU A 347 13.61 7.60 -7.61
CA LEU A 347 12.83 8.47 -6.75
C LEU A 347 13.69 9.24 -5.73
N ARG A 348 14.79 8.64 -5.27
CA ARG A 348 15.81 9.35 -4.46
C ARG A 348 16.54 10.45 -5.24
N SER A 349 16.61 10.35 -6.57
CA SER A 349 17.19 11.40 -7.42
C SER A 349 16.25 12.58 -7.68
N SER A 350 14.99 12.51 -7.19
CA SER A 350 14.03 13.60 -7.29
C SER A 350 14.59 14.89 -6.68
N LYS A 351 14.42 16.01 -7.39
CA LYS A 351 14.72 17.35 -6.85
C LYS A 351 13.74 17.73 -5.73
N ASN A 352 12.60 17.05 -5.66
CA ASN A 352 11.63 17.24 -4.61
C ASN A 352 12.12 16.56 -3.32
N ALA A 353 12.48 17.38 -2.33
CA ALA A 353 12.90 16.91 -1.01
C ALA A 353 11.82 16.06 -0.30
N PHE A 354 10.55 16.27 -0.62
CA PHE A 354 9.43 15.50 -0.08
C PHE A 354 9.46 14.06 -0.62
N ILE A 355 9.50 13.91 -1.94
CA ILE A 355 9.52 12.60 -2.61
C ILE A 355 10.79 11.82 -2.26
N SER A 356 11.96 12.45 -2.38
CA SER A 356 13.23 11.80 -2.04
C SER A 356 13.33 11.43 -0.55
N GLY A 357 12.70 12.20 0.33
CA GLY A 357 12.60 11.91 1.76
C GLY A 357 11.70 10.72 2.07
N MET A 358 10.58 10.57 1.36
CA MET A 358 9.66 9.44 1.57
C MET A 358 10.26 8.09 1.16
N ILE A 359 11.17 8.06 0.18
CA ILE A 359 11.76 6.83 -0.38
C ILE A 359 13.04 6.39 0.36
N GLY A 360 13.22 6.88 1.59
CA GLY A 360 14.30 6.51 2.50
C GLY A 360 13.91 5.36 3.43
N ILE A 361 14.90 4.50 3.71
CA ILE A 361 14.85 3.47 4.78
C ILE A 361 14.26 4.08 6.06
N ASP A 362 13.28 3.39 6.65
CA ASP A 362 12.56 3.73 7.90
C ASP A 362 12.16 5.23 8.03
N PRO A 363 10.87 5.58 7.92
CA PRO A 363 10.37 6.95 8.09
C PRO A 363 10.92 7.65 9.35
N VAL A 364 11.15 6.89 10.43
CA VAL A 364 11.72 7.39 11.69
C VAL A 364 13.18 7.81 11.52
N ALA A 365 13.98 7.03 10.80
CA ALA A 365 15.38 7.34 10.52
C ALA A 365 15.52 8.60 9.65
N VAL A 366 14.72 8.72 8.58
CA VAL A 366 14.73 9.91 7.71
C VAL A 366 14.38 11.17 8.50
N PHE A 367 13.38 11.09 9.37
CA PHE A 367 12.97 12.21 10.20
C PHE A 367 14.05 12.66 11.18
N ARG A 368 14.69 11.72 11.91
CA ARG A 368 15.82 12.02 12.81
C ARG A 368 16.95 12.74 12.07
N TRP A 369 17.29 12.25 10.87
CA TRP A 369 18.29 12.89 10.01
C TRP A 369 17.85 14.27 9.50
N ALA A 370 16.56 14.50 9.25
CA ALA A 370 16.05 15.81 8.88
C ALA A 370 16.16 16.83 10.02
N ILE A 371 15.83 16.45 11.26
CA ILE A 371 16.00 17.29 12.45
C ILE A 371 17.48 17.65 12.64
N LEU A 372 18.37 16.66 12.61
CA LEU A 372 19.81 16.89 12.73
C LEU A 372 20.33 17.86 11.67
N ARG A 373 19.93 17.69 10.40
CA ARG A 373 20.30 18.61 9.32
C ARG A 373 19.76 20.03 9.56
N ALA A 374 18.51 20.16 10.01
CA ALA A 374 17.91 21.46 10.32
C ALA A 374 18.64 22.16 11.47
N PHE A 375 18.97 21.43 12.54
CA PHE A 375 19.76 21.93 13.66
C PHE A 375 21.12 22.45 13.22
N PHE A 376 21.88 21.66 12.44
CA PHE A 376 23.19 22.10 11.94
C PHE A 376 23.07 23.29 11.00
N ARG A 377 22.06 23.34 10.10
CA ARG A 377 21.82 24.51 9.25
C ARG A 377 21.52 25.76 10.06
N ALA A 378 20.68 25.64 11.09
CA ALA A 378 20.37 26.74 12.00
C ALA A 378 21.60 27.22 12.77
N MET A 379 22.42 26.29 13.29
CA MET A 379 23.66 26.60 13.98
C MET A 379 24.67 27.30 13.06
N VAL A 380 24.85 26.82 11.83
CA VAL A 380 25.72 27.45 10.82
C VAL A 380 25.22 28.85 10.47
N ALA A 381 23.92 29.00 10.17
CA ALA A 381 23.31 30.30 9.89
C ALA A 381 23.46 31.28 11.06
N PHE A 382 23.27 30.81 12.30
CA PHE A 382 23.47 31.62 13.50
C PHE A 382 24.93 32.05 13.67
N ARG A 383 25.89 31.13 13.44
CA ARG A 383 27.33 31.42 13.51
C ARG A 383 27.75 32.42 12.43
N GLU A 384 27.22 32.30 11.22
CA GLU A 384 27.46 33.27 10.15
C GLU A 384 26.86 34.64 10.46
N ALA A 385 25.62 34.70 10.96
CA ALA A 385 24.99 35.94 11.39
C ALA A 385 25.79 36.61 12.52
N GLY A 386 26.30 35.82 13.47
CA GLY A 386 27.20 36.29 14.53
C GLY A 386 28.50 36.90 13.98
N LYS A 387 29.16 36.23 13.02
CA LYS A 387 30.36 36.77 12.36
C LYS A 387 30.08 38.08 11.62
N ARG A 388 28.97 38.15 10.87
CA ARG A 388 28.55 39.38 10.17
C ARG A 388 28.26 40.53 11.14
N ASN A 389 27.67 40.23 12.30
CA ASN A 389 27.38 41.24 13.33
C ASN A 389 28.66 41.74 14.03
N ILE A 390 29.64 40.85 14.24
CA ILE A 390 30.96 41.23 14.76
C ILE A 390 31.67 42.14 13.75
N HIS A 391 31.73 41.78 12.47
CA HIS A 391 32.32 42.64 11.43
C HIS A 391 31.64 44.00 11.30
N ARG A 392 30.31 44.06 11.52
CA ARG A 392 29.55 45.31 11.51
C ARG A 392 29.78 46.18 12.76
N LYS A 393 30.14 45.56 13.91
CA LYS A 393 30.52 46.28 15.15
C LYS A 393 32.00 46.67 15.18
N THR A 394 32.88 45.90 14.55
CA THR A 394 34.31 46.20 14.43
C THR A 394 34.62 47.03 13.19
N GLY A 395 33.70 47.88 12.73
CA GLY A 395 33.93 48.86 11.68
C GLY A 395 34.99 49.89 12.08
N LYS A 396 36.25 49.44 12.04
CA LYS A 396 37.44 50.16 11.62
C LYS A 396 37.98 49.43 10.40
#